data_AF-A0A936BNX3-F1
#
_entry.id   AF-A0A936BNX3-F1
#
_cell.length_a   1.000
_cell.length_b   1.000
_cell.length_c   1.000
_cell.angle_alpha   90.00
_cell.angle_beta   90.00
_cell.angle_gamma   90.00
#
_symmetry.space_group_name_H-M   'P 1'
#
loop_
_entity.id
_entity.type
_entity.pdbx_description
1 polymer ?
#
loop_
_entity_poly.entity_id
_entity_poly.type
_entity_poly.pdbx_seq_one_letter_code
_entity_poly.pdbx_strand_id
1 'polypeptide(L)'
;MKQDADNEPGPWNPPSPEATADGPPAPPAEQRPAAPAIVRHDFAFTGEWKEYFGIWIVNILLTIVTLGVYSAWAKVRRQRWFYGHTLVAGSAFEYHARPVQILIGRIIVLVLIAGYNLAINFVPVVGIFIGIAFLFAVPWFLARGLRFNARVTSWRNRRFDFTGSYWGAWPGFILWPMAAYSTGGILAPFASKSGWSYVLGKARFAGRDIACDPDLDKLFRQLGPAILVIVGGIVLAVAAVGVLAVAGAGGVFDGLTGALNGGDGDSTAAALLIAAMVYFALIPFLLMFALAGLIYRAGVRNVVFNATVFDGRHMLHSSVNRWRYLGIAVTNFLSTVFSFGLARPWAAVRMAKFMAAATAIYAAGGLDHYVAIELDEGLAAPAEYLDVEGFDFGF
;
A
#
# COMPACT_ATOMS: atom_id res chain seq x y z
N MET A 1 18.31 -27.32 82.14
CA MET A 1 19.19 -26.44 82.95
C MET A 1 20.62 -26.73 82.51
N LYS A 2 21.25 -25.80 81.78
CA LYS A 2 22.70 -25.71 81.40
C LYS A 2 23.32 -26.89 80.62
N GLN A 3 23.69 -26.67 79.35
CA GLN A 3 25.01 -26.22 78.88
C GLN A 3 26.08 -27.30 79.06
N ASP A 4 26.39 -28.01 77.97
CA ASP A 4 27.74 -28.48 77.66
C ASP A 4 27.99 -28.06 76.20
N ALA A 5 28.70 -26.94 76.07
CA ALA A 5 29.04 -26.29 74.82
C ALA A 5 30.53 -26.52 74.56
N ASP A 6 30.85 -26.47 73.27
CA ASP A 6 32.14 -26.08 72.70
C ASP A 6 33.20 -27.19 72.57
N ASN A 7 33.11 -27.91 71.45
CA ASN A 7 34.32 -28.30 70.71
C ASN A 7 34.01 -28.42 69.21
N GLU A 8 33.86 -27.29 68.52
CA GLU A 8 33.86 -27.27 67.05
C GLU A 8 35.30 -27.15 66.53
N PRO A 9 35.78 -28.10 65.70
CA PRO A 9 37.06 -27.97 65.02
C PRO A 9 36.96 -26.94 63.90
N GLY A 10 37.86 -25.94 63.93
CA GLY A 10 37.94 -24.88 62.93
C GLY A 10 38.14 -25.41 61.51
N PRO A 11 37.56 -24.74 60.49
CA PRO A 11 37.52 -25.27 59.13
C PRO A 11 38.92 -25.38 58.52
N TRP A 12 39.20 -26.56 57.99
CA TRP A 12 40.39 -26.88 57.22
C TRP A 12 40.52 -25.93 56.01
N ASN A 13 41.69 -25.30 55.86
CA ASN A 13 41.98 -24.41 54.74
C ASN A 13 42.83 -25.17 53.69
N PRO A 14 42.30 -25.46 52.48
CA PRO A 14 43.09 -26.10 51.44
C PRO A 14 44.24 -25.19 50.98
N PRO A 15 45.38 -25.76 50.56
CA PRO A 15 46.47 -24.98 49.97
C PRO A 15 46.02 -24.34 48.65
N SER A 16 46.46 -23.10 48.42
CA SER A 16 46.28 -22.37 47.16
C SER A 16 46.84 -23.21 46.00
N PRO A 17 46.12 -23.37 44.88
CA PRO A 17 46.67 -24.09 43.74
C PRO A 17 47.86 -23.30 43.17
N GLU A 18 49.05 -23.91 43.21
CA GLU A 18 50.21 -23.49 42.43
C GLU A 18 49.81 -23.37 40.96
N ALA A 19 50.19 -22.26 40.34
CA ALA A 19 49.94 -21.99 38.95
C ALA A 19 50.67 -23.02 38.07
N THR A 20 49.96 -24.05 37.61
CA THR A 20 50.38 -24.84 36.45
C THR A 20 50.27 -23.95 35.21
N ALA A 21 51.36 -23.25 34.91
CA ALA A 21 51.60 -22.62 33.63
C ALA A 21 51.93 -23.72 32.61
N ASP A 22 50.89 -24.34 32.03
CA ASP A 22 50.91 -24.98 30.69
C ASP A 22 49.57 -25.70 30.40
N GLY A 23 48.46 -24.97 30.49
CA GLY A 23 47.26 -25.35 29.75
C GLY A 23 47.45 -24.97 28.28
N PRO A 24 46.93 -25.75 27.30
CA PRO A 24 47.00 -25.35 25.89
C PRO A 24 46.43 -23.92 25.76
N PRO A 25 47.09 -23.02 25.00
CA PRO A 25 46.67 -21.64 24.90
C PRO A 25 45.19 -21.61 24.51
N ALA A 26 44.39 -20.86 25.28
CA ALA A 26 43.00 -20.63 24.94
C ALA A 26 42.95 -20.24 23.46
N PRO A 27 42.10 -20.89 22.64
CA PRO A 27 42.00 -20.52 21.23
C PRO A 27 41.80 -19.01 21.16
N PRO A 28 42.48 -18.30 20.24
CA PRO A 28 42.36 -16.85 20.13
C PRO A 28 40.87 -16.55 20.15
N ALA A 29 40.43 -15.65 21.03
CA ALA A 29 39.04 -15.24 21.06
C ALA A 29 38.69 -14.83 19.63
N GLU A 30 37.94 -15.69 18.92
CA GLU A 30 37.47 -15.39 17.58
C GLU A 30 36.77 -14.06 17.74
N GLN A 31 37.39 -13.02 17.17
CA GLN A 31 36.79 -11.70 17.13
C GLN A 31 35.49 -11.92 16.37
N ARG A 32 34.38 -12.05 17.12
CA ARG A 32 33.06 -12.11 16.50
C ARG A 32 33.04 -10.90 15.58
N PRO A 33 32.89 -11.08 14.26
CA PRO A 33 32.94 -9.97 13.35
C PRO A 33 31.99 -8.91 13.88
N ALA A 34 32.51 -7.70 14.10
CA ALA A 34 31.74 -6.60 14.67
C ALA A 34 30.42 -6.52 13.89
N ALA A 35 29.30 -6.51 14.62
CA ALA A 35 27.99 -6.50 13.99
C ALA A 35 27.97 -5.39 12.92
N PRO A 36 27.60 -5.71 11.67
CA PRO A 36 27.72 -4.76 10.57
C PRO A 36 26.97 -3.47 10.91
N ALA A 37 27.63 -2.33 10.75
CA ALA A 37 27.04 -1.03 11.03
C ALA A 37 25.76 -0.86 10.19
N ILE A 38 24.65 -0.54 10.86
CA ILE A 38 23.36 -0.30 10.20
C ILE A 38 23.36 1.13 9.69
N VAL A 39 23.37 1.29 8.36
CA VAL A 39 23.33 2.60 7.70
C VAL A 39 21.92 2.88 7.20
N ARG A 40 21.41 4.08 7.47
CA ARG A 40 20.11 4.54 6.97
C ARG A 40 20.28 5.20 5.61
N HIS A 41 19.53 4.72 4.62
CA HIS A 41 19.42 5.30 3.29
C HIS A 41 18.01 5.84 3.07
N ASP A 42 17.86 7.16 3.03
CA ASP A 42 16.58 7.81 2.77
C ASP A 42 16.22 7.77 1.29
N PHE A 43 14.92 7.66 1.00
CA PHE A 43 14.42 7.86 -0.35
C PHE A 43 14.31 9.36 -0.64
N ALA A 44 14.76 9.76 -1.83
CA ALA A 44 14.62 11.12 -2.34
C ALA A 44 13.79 11.13 -3.63
N PHE A 45 12.98 12.17 -3.80
CA PHE A 45 12.28 12.41 -5.07
C PHE A 45 12.73 13.74 -5.66
N THR A 46 13.48 13.69 -6.77
CA THR A 46 14.11 14.87 -7.39
C THR A 46 13.22 15.56 -8.41
N GLY A 47 12.13 14.92 -8.85
CA GLY A 47 11.31 15.43 -9.95
C GLY A 47 10.61 16.75 -9.65
N GLU A 48 10.53 17.60 -10.67
CA GLU A 48 9.82 18.86 -10.63
C GLU A 48 8.42 18.79 -11.27
N TRP A 49 7.46 19.52 -10.69
CA TRP A 49 6.08 19.47 -11.17
C TRP A 49 5.89 20.16 -12.53
N LYS A 50 6.69 21.19 -12.85
CA LYS A 50 6.60 21.91 -14.13
C LYS A 50 7.04 21.03 -15.30
N GLU A 51 8.15 20.31 -15.11
CA GLU A 51 8.63 19.32 -16.08
C GLU A 51 7.59 18.21 -16.30
N TYR A 52 7.06 17.64 -15.21
CA TYR A 52 6.03 16.61 -15.29
C TYR A 52 4.72 17.11 -15.92
N PHE A 53 4.34 18.37 -15.69
CA PHE A 53 3.16 18.98 -16.30
C PHE A 53 3.28 18.99 -17.82
N GLY A 54 4.44 19.35 -18.38
CA GLY A 54 4.69 19.31 -19.82
C GLY A 54 4.53 17.91 -20.42
N ILE A 55 5.06 16.88 -19.74
CA ILE A 55 4.87 15.48 -20.16
C ILE A 55 3.40 15.08 -20.08
N TRP A 56 2.72 15.47 -19.00
CA TRP A 56 1.33 15.09 -18.73
C TRP A 56 0.35 15.70 -19.74
N ILE A 57 0.49 16.99 -20.08
CA ILE A 57 -0.41 17.67 -21.00
C ILE A 57 -0.27 17.11 -22.43
N VAL A 58 0.96 16.88 -22.89
CA VAL A 58 1.21 16.26 -24.20
C VAL A 58 0.62 14.86 -24.24
N ASN A 59 0.79 14.08 -23.17
CA ASN A 59 0.21 12.74 -23.09
C ASN A 59 -1.33 12.77 -23.13
N ILE A 60 -1.97 13.75 -22.51
CA ILE A 60 -3.43 13.91 -22.58
C ILE A 60 -3.88 14.25 -23.99
N LEU A 61 -3.25 15.24 -24.62
CA LEU A 61 -3.58 15.65 -25.98
C LEU A 61 -3.45 14.48 -26.96
N LEU A 62 -2.34 13.74 -26.90
CA LEU A 62 -2.13 12.55 -27.72
C LEU A 62 -3.13 11.45 -27.41
N THR A 63 -3.51 11.27 -26.14
CA THR A 63 -4.54 10.29 -25.76
C THR A 63 -5.91 10.65 -26.34
N ILE A 64 -6.29 11.93 -26.35
CA ILE A 64 -7.55 12.39 -26.94
C ILE A 64 -7.52 12.21 -28.46
N VAL A 65 -6.47 12.69 -29.13
CA VAL A 65 -6.32 12.63 -30.60
C VAL A 65 -6.31 11.18 -31.11
N THR A 66 -5.78 10.24 -30.33
CA THR A 66 -5.74 8.81 -30.68
C THR A 66 -6.91 8.00 -30.11
N LEU A 67 -7.99 8.65 -29.67
CA LEU A 67 -9.19 8.00 -29.10
C LEU A 67 -8.86 6.98 -28.00
N GLY A 68 -7.89 7.31 -27.15
CA GLY A 68 -7.48 6.48 -26.02
C GLY A 68 -6.32 5.52 -26.31
N VAL A 69 -5.92 5.27 -27.56
CA VAL A 69 -4.86 4.31 -27.89
C VAL A 69 -3.52 4.72 -27.28
N TYR A 70 -3.13 5.99 -27.41
CA TYR A 70 -1.85 6.50 -26.86
C TYR A 70 -1.75 6.40 -25.33
N SER A 71 -2.85 6.15 -24.62
CA SER A 71 -2.85 6.02 -23.15
C SER A 71 -1.89 4.93 -22.65
N ALA A 72 -1.53 3.94 -23.48
CA ALA A 72 -0.55 2.89 -23.13
C ALA A 72 0.87 3.47 -23.04
N TRP A 73 1.27 4.25 -24.04
CA TRP A 73 2.54 4.98 -24.06
C TRP A 73 2.59 6.06 -22.97
N ALA A 74 1.48 6.77 -22.75
CA ALA A 74 1.36 7.73 -21.66
C ALA A 74 1.60 7.09 -20.28
N LYS A 75 1.07 5.87 -20.03
CA LYS A 75 1.30 5.11 -18.78
C LYS A 75 2.79 4.81 -18.61
N VAL A 76 3.45 4.28 -19.65
CA VAL A 76 4.89 3.95 -19.60
C VAL A 76 5.75 5.19 -19.40
N ARG A 77 5.52 6.26 -20.18
CA ARG A 77 6.29 7.51 -20.08
C ARG A 77 6.18 8.14 -18.69
N ARG A 78 4.97 8.13 -18.12
CA ARG A 78 4.74 8.56 -16.73
C ARG A 78 5.56 7.72 -15.74
N GLN A 79 5.48 6.40 -15.83
CA GLN A 79 6.18 5.53 -14.88
C GLN A 79 7.71 5.65 -14.99
N ARG A 80 8.27 5.69 -16.21
CA ARG A 80 9.69 5.96 -16.41
C ARG A 80 10.14 7.25 -15.75
N TRP A 81 9.33 8.31 -15.89
CA TRP A 81 9.64 9.60 -15.28
C TRP A 81 9.61 9.54 -13.75
N PHE A 82 8.59 8.94 -13.12
CA PHE A 82 8.53 8.84 -11.65
C PHE A 82 9.62 7.93 -11.07
N TYR A 83 9.89 6.78 -11.71
CA TYR A 83 10.91 5.84 -11.24
C TYR A 83 12.31 6.46 -11.36
N GLY A 84 12.63 7.11 -12.49
CA GLY A 84 13.91 7.78 -12.71
C GLY A 84 14.17 8.97 -11.78
N HIS A 85 13.12 9.54 -11.19
CA HIS A 85 13.22 10.61 -10.19
C HIS A 85 13.11 10.12 -8.75
N THR A 86 12.96 8.82 -8.52
CA THR A 86 12.95 8.22 -7.18
C THR A 86 14.31 7.60 -6.92
N LEU A 87 15.05 8.14 -5.96
CA LEU A 87 16.40 7.69 -5.62
C LEU A 87 16.43 7.04 -4.25
N VAL A 88 17.27 6.02 -4.11
CA VAL A 88 17.67 5.45 -2.82
C VAL A 88 19.14 5.09 -2.91
N ALA A 89 19.92 5.41 -1.87
CA ALA A 89 21.38 5.21 -1.83
C ALA A 89 22.10 5.72 -3.10
N GLY A 90 21.71 6.89 -3.59
CA GLY A 90 22.36 7.56 -4.73
C GLY A 90 21.98 7.03 -6.13
N SER A 91 21.18 5.96 -6.23
CA SER A 91 20.76 5.39 -7.52
C SER A 91 19.25 5.50 -7.71
N ALA A 92 18.83 5.85 -8.93
CA ALA A 92 17.42 5.92 -9.30
C ALA A 92 16.84 4.52 -9.61
N PHE A 93 15.52 4.39 -9.52
CA PHE A 93 14.82 3.23 -10.07
C PHE A 93 14.63 3.36 -11.57
N GLU A 94 14.52 2.23 -12.25
CA GLU A 94 14.28 2.15 -13.69
C GLU A 94 12.99 1.38 -14.00
N TYR A 95 12.37 1.72 -15.13
CA TYR A 95 11.12 1.11 -15.56
C TYR A 95 11.17 0.73 -17.06
N HIS A 96 11.20 -0.58 -17.31
CA HIS A 96 11.53 -1.19 -18.60
C HIS A 96 10.31 -1.71 -19.38
N ALA A 97 9.09 -1.32 -19.00
CA ALA A 97 7.89 -1.83 -19.67
C ALA A 97 7.80 -1.38 -21.13
N ARG A 98 7.28 -2.27 -21.99
CA ARG A 98 6.94 -1.96 -23.38
C ARG A 98 5.47 -1.49 -23.46
N PRO A 99 5.15 -0.33 -24.06
CA PRO A 99 3.77 0.17 -24.15
C PRO A 99 2.79 -0.79 -24.82
N VAL A 100 3.26 -1.54 -25.82
CA VAL A 100 2.43 -2.48 -26.60
C VAL A 100 1.84 -3.59 -25.72
N GLN A 101 2.60 -4.08 -24.73
CA GLN A 101 2.10 -5.09 -23.78
C GLN A 101 0.89 -4.58 -23.00
N ILE A 102 0.91 -3.31 -22.60
CA ILE A 102 -0.21 -2.66 -21.90
C ILE A 102 -1.41 -2.45 -22.84
N LEU A 103 -1.16 -2.12 -24.12
CA LEU A 103 -2.21 -1.90 -25.10
C LEU A 103 -2.97 -3.20 -25.40
N ILE A 104 -2.27 -4.32 -25.62
CA ILE A 104 -2.88 -5.65 -25.82
C ILE A 104 -3.81 -5.98 -24.66
N GLY A 105 -3.33 -5.71 -23.43
CA GLY A 105 -4.13 -5.90 -22.22
C GLY A 105 -5.47 -5.17 -22.28
N ARG A 106 -5.44 -3.88 -22.66
CA ARG A 106 -6.63 -3.02 -22.76
C ARG A 106 -7.57 -3.43 -23.89
N ILE A 107 -7.04 -3.83 -25.05
CA ILE A 107 -7.85 -4.26 -26.19
C ILE A 107 -8.70 -5.46 -25.79
N ILE A 108 -8.12 -6.44 -25.10
CA ILE A 108 -8.88 -7.63 -24.72
C ILE A 108 -9.90 -7.30 -23.62
N VAL A 109 -9.59 -6.42 -22.67
CA VAL A 109 -10.60 -5.92 -21.73
C VAL A 109 -11.76 -5.22 -22.46
N LEU A 110 -11.46 -4.39 -23.47
CA LEU A 110 -12.50 -3.73 -24.28
C LEU A 110 -13.36 -4.75 -25.05
N VAL A 111 -12.75 -5.75 -25.67
CA VAL A 111 -13.47 -6.84 -26.36
C VAL A 111 -14.35 -7.63 -25.38
N LEU A 112 -13.83 -7.95 -24.20
CA LEU A 112 -14.60 -8.65 -23.16
C LEU A 112 -15.77 -7.81 -22.65
N ILE A 113 -15.57 -6.51 -22.42
CA ILE A 113 -16.65 -5.60 -22.00
C ILE A 113 -17.70 -5.47 -23.10
N ALA A 114 -17.30 -5.32 -24.37
CA ALA A 114 -18.22 -5.24 -25.49
C ALA A 114 -19.03 -6.54 -25.64
N GLY A 115 -18.36 -7.69 -25.57
CA GLY A 115 -18.99 -9.01 -25.60
C GLY A 115 -19.93 -9.23 -24.41
N TYR A 116 -19.54 -8.81 -23.21
CA TYR A 116 -20.38 -8.83 -22.01
C TYR A 116 -21.65 -8.01 -22.20
N ASN A 117 -21.52 -6.75 -22.63
CA ASN A 117 -22.66 -5.87 -22.85
C ASN A 117 -23.59 -6.45 -23.92
N LEU A 118 -23.05 -7.05 -24.99
CA LEU A 118 -23.86 -7.72 -25.99
C LEU A 118 -24.60 -8.93 -25.41
N ALA A 119 -23.92 -9.79 -24.65
CA ALA A 119 -24.49 -11.01 -24.08
C ALA A 119 -25.65 -10.72 -23.11
N ILE A 120 -25.51 -9.71 -22.24
CA ILE A 120 -26.56 -9.35 -21.27
C ILE A 120 -27.83 -8.79 -21.93
N ASN A 121 -27.74 -8.25 -23.16
CA ASN A 121 -28.92 -7.82 -23.91
C ASN A 121 -29.80 -9.01 -24.34
N PHE A 122 -29.21 -10.20 -24.54
CA PHE A 122 -29.95 -11.40 -24.94
C PHE A 122 -30.38 -12.23 -23.74
N VAL A 123 -29.49 -12.45 -22.78
CA VAL A 123 -29.74 -13.30 -21.62
C VAL A 123 -29.25 -12.59 -20.35
N PRO A 124 -30.13 -11.86 -19.63
CA PRO A 124 -29.73 -11.10 -18.44
C PRO A 124 -29.05 -11.96 -17.36
N VAL A 125 -29.46 -13.23 -17.22
CA VAL A 125 -28.90 -14.18 -16.24
C VAL A 125 -27.40 -14.44 -16.48
N VAL A 126 -26.91 -14.33 -17.71
CA VAL A 126 -25.48 -14.47 -18.04
C VAL A 126 -24.63 -13.43 -17.31
N GLY A 127 -25.20 -12.25 -17.02
CA GLY A 127 -24.50 -11.20 -16.28
C GLY A 127 -24.05 -11.64 -14.89
N ILE A 128 -24.88 -12.42 -14.18
CA ILE A 128 -24.56 -12.92 -12.84
C ILE A 128 -23.38 -13.92 -12.92
N PHE A 129 -23.43 -14.86 -13.85
CA PHE A 129 -22.36 -15.84 -14.04
C PHE A 129 -21.04 -15.17 -14.43
N ILE A 130 -21.07 -14.15 -15.29
CA ILE A 130 -19.87 -13.39 -15.64
C ILE A 130 -19.35 -12.59 -14.44
N GLY A 131 -20.24 -11.99 -13.63
CA GLY A 131 -19.84 -11.30 -12.40
C GLY A 131 -19.12 -12.23 -11.42
N ILE A 132 -19.62 -13.45 -11.23
CA ILE A 132 -18.97 -14.48 -10.42
C ILE A 132 -17.63 -14.89 -11.06
N ALA A 133 -17.58 -15.15 -12.36
CA ALA A 133 -16.34 -15.49 -13.04
C ALA A 133 -15.29 -14.37 -12.90
N PHE A 134 -15.70 -13.11 -12.97
CA PHE A 134 -14.83 -11.96 -12.79
C PHE A 134 -14.28 -11.88 -11.36
N LEU A 135 -15.11 -12.15 -10.34
CA LEU A 135 -14.65 -12.25 -8.94
C LEU A 135 -13.52 -13.28 -8.80
N PHE A 136 -13.63 -14.44 -9.44
CA PHE A 136 -12.59 -15.47 -9.47
C PHE A 136 -11.38 -15.10 -10.33
N ALA A 137 -11.55 -14.22 -11.32
CA ALA A 137 -10.47 -13.74 -12.18
C ALA A 137 -9.61 -12.66 -11.50
N VAL A 138 -10.16 -11.88 -10.56
CA VAL A 138 -9.45 -10.79 -9.85
C VAL A 138 -8.12 -11.25 -9.23
N PRO A 139 -8.04 -12.35 -8.46
CA PRO A 139 -6.77 -12.84 -7.91
C PRO A 139 -5.72 -13.16 -8.98
N TRP A 140 -6.16 -13.69 -10.13
CA TRP A 140 -5.27 -14.00 -11.25
C TRP A 140 -4.69 -12.72 -11.86
N PHE A 141 -5.55 -11.74 -12.16
CA PHE A 141 -5.12 -10.44 -12.70
C PHE A 141 -4.18 -9.71 -11.75
N LEU A 142 -4.46 -9.73 -10.45
CA LEU A 142 -3.59 -9.11 -9.44
C LEU A 142 -2.22 -9.79 -9.36
N ALA A 143 -2.18 -11.11 -9.27
CA ALA A 143 -0.92 -11.86 -9.23
C ALA A 143 -0.05 -11.60 -10.47
N ARG A 144 -0.70 -11.58 -11.64
CA ARG A 144 -0.04 -11.34 -12.92
C ARG A 144 0.44 -9.89 -13.06
N GLY A 145 -0.39 -8.92 -12.69
CA GLY A 145 -0.04 -7.50 -12.69
C GLY A 145 1.11 -7.18 -11.72
N LEU A 146 1.12 -7.77 -10.53
CA LEU A 146 2.24 -7.64 -9.58
C LEU A 146 3.53 -8.23 -10.14
N ARG A 147 3.46 -9.41 -10.79
CA ARG A 147 4.62 -10.03 -11.46
C ARG A 147 5.15 -9.21 -12.63
N PHE A 148 4.26 -8.70 -13.47
CA PHE A 148 4.64 -7.81 -14.55
C PHE A 148 5.37 -6.57 -14.01
N ASN A 149 4.76 -5.87 -13.06
CA ASN A 149 5.34 -4.66 -12.47
C ASN A 149 6.70 -4.92 -11.81
N ALA A 150 6.85 -6.03 -11.09
CA ALA A 150 8.14 -6.41 -10.49
C ALA A 150 9.22 -6.60 -11.57
N ARG A 151 8.94 -7.40 -12.61
CA ARG A 151 9.93 -7.75 -13.64
C ARG A 151 10.38 -6.57 -14.50
N VAL A 152 9.52 -5.59 -14.70
CA VAL A 152 9.86 -4.37 -15.45
C VAL A 152 10.49 -3.29 -14.59
N THR A 153 10.55 -3.47 -13.27
CA THR A 153 11.23 -2.55 -12.36
C THR A 153 12.63 -3.07 -12.03
N SER A 154 13.63 -2.20 -12.10
CA SER A 154 14.99 -2.48 -11.61
C SER A 154 15.53 -1.34 -10.76
N TRP A 155 16.53 -1.67 -9.96
CA TRP A 155 17.35 -0.74 -9.21
C TRP A 155 18.80 -1.25 -9.23
N ARG A 156 19.76 -0.38 -9.55
CA ARG A 156 21.18 -0.75 -9.75
C ARG A 156 21.34 -1.98 -10.68
N ASN A 157 20.66 -1.96 -11.84
CA ASN A 157 20.63 -3.03 -12.84
C ASN A 157 20.12 -4.41 -12.36
N ARG A 158 19.57 -4.51 -11.12
CA ARG A 158 18.93 -5.73 -10.60
C ARG A 158 17.41 -5.59 -10.65
N ARG A 159 16.75 -6.58 -11.26
CA ARG A 159 15.29 -6.59 -11.41
C ARG A 159 14.61 -7.11 -10.16
N PHE A 160 13.39 -6.64 -9.92
CA PHE A 160 12.47 -7.28 -8.98
C PHE A 160 11.80 -8.47 -9.66
N ASP A 161 11.33 -9.42 -8.87
CA ASP A 161 10.48 -10.51 -9.34
C ASP A 161 9.35 -10.78 -8.33
N PHE A 162 8.38 -11.61 -8.72
CA PHE A 162 7.21 -11.90 -7.90
C PHE A 162 6.78 -13.37 -8.01
N THR A 163 6.77 -14.06 -6.87
CA THR A 163 6.48 -15.50 -6.78
C THR A 163 5.08 -15.80 -6.23
N GLY A 164 4.20 -14.79 -6.12
CA GLY A 164 2.84 -14.99 -5.64
C GLY A 164 2.02 -15.94 -6.53
N SER A 165 1.25 -16.81 -5.88
CA SER A 165 0.36 -17.78 -6.54
C SER A 165 -1.08 -17.28 -6.58
N TYR A 166 -1.86 -17.78 -7.54
CA TYR A 166 -3.28 -17.47 -7.69
C TYR A 166 -4.06 -17.66 -6.38
N TRP A 167 -3.96 -18.85 -5.78
CA TRP A 167 -4.64 -19.16 -4.52
C TRP A 167 -4.11 -18.35 -3.33
N GLY A 168 -2.84 -17.94 -3.36
CA GLY A 168 -2.27 -17.06 -2.34
C GLY A 168 -2.85 -15.65 -2.33
N ALA A 169 -3.38 -15.15 -3.45
CA ALA A 169 -3.99 -13.82 -3.54
C ALA A 169 -5.40 -13.77 -2.92
N TRP A 170 -6.10 -14.90 -2.82
CA TRP A 170 -7.50 -14.95 -2.38
C TRP A 170 -7.76 -14.35 -0.99
N PRO A 171 -6.99 -14.70 0.06
CA PRO A 171 -7.24 -14.15 1.38
C PRO A 171 -7.08 -12.63 1.42
N GLY A 172 -6.03 -12.11 0.77
CA GLY A 172 -5.67 -10.69 0.82
C GLY A 172 -6.57 -9.78 -0.01
N PHE A 173 -7.19 -10.30 -1.07
CA PHE A 173 -7.91 -9.48 -2.05
C PHE A 173 -9.39 -9.79 -2.19
N ILE A 174 -9.86 -10.96 -1.73
CA ILE A 174 -11.28 -11.35 -1.81
C ILE A 174 -11.84 -11.60 -0.41
N LEU A 175 -11.34 -12.61 0.30
CA LEU A 175 -11.97 -13.10 1.53
C LEU A 175 -11.96 -12.06 2.65
N TRP A 176 -10.79 -11.54 3.01
CA TRP A 176 -10.69 -10.58 4.10
C TRP A 176 -11.24 -9.19 3.78
N PRO A 177 -11.07 -8.63 2.56
CA PRO A 177 -11.76 -7.40 2.18
C PRO A 177 -13.29 -7.53 2.26
N MET A 178 -13.85 -8.64 1.79
CA MET A 178 -15.29 -8.89 1.89
C MET A 178 -15.74 -8.95 3.35
N ALA A 179 -15.03 -9.69 4.20
CA ALA A 179 -15.29 -9.73 5.64
C ALA A 179 -15.15 -8.34 6.31
N ALA A 180 -14.18 -7.53 5.88
CA ALA A 180 -14.01 -6.16 6.36
C ALA A 180 -15.21 -5.27 6.00
N TYR A 181 -15.70 -5.33 4.75
CA TYR A 181 -16.89 -4.57 4.35
C TYR A 181 -18.15 -5.04 5.11
N SER A 182 -18.35 -6.36 5.25
CA SER A 182 -19.50 -6.92 5.98
C SER A 182 -19.52 -6.57 7.47
N THR A 183 -18.36 -6.28 8.07
CA THR A 183 -18.21 -5.89 9.48
C THR A 183 -18.03 -4.38 9.69
N GLY A 184 -18.33 -3.56 8.68
CA GLY A 184 -18.19 -2.10 8.78
C GLY A 184 -16.75 -1.60 8.96
N GLY A 185 -15.75 -2.44 8.62
CA GLY A 185 -14.33 -2.12 8.72
C GLY A 185 -13.60 -2.73 9.92
N ILE A 186 -14.29 -3.41 10.84
CA ILE A 186 -13.66 -4.00 12.05
C ILE A 186 -12.57 -5.01 11.66
N LEU A 187 -12.80 -5.81 10.61
CA LEU A 187 -11.84 -6.80 10.10
C LEU A 187 -10.85 -6.23 9.06
N ALA A 188 -10.80 -4.91 8.84
CA ALA A 188 -9.83 -4.29 7.93
C ALA A 188 -8.35 -4.61 8.24
N PRO A 189 -7.92 -4.79 9.51
CA PRO A 189 -6.56 -5.23 9.85
C PRO A 189 -6.17 -6.58 9.26
N PHE A 190 -7.08 -7.56 9.22
CA PHE A 190 -6.81 -8.87 8.61
C PHE A 190 -6.63 -8.75 7.09
N ALA A 191 -7.50 -7.96 6.44
CA ALA A 191 -7.37 -7.65 5.01
C ALA A 191 -6.04 -6.96 4.70
N SER A 192 -5.65 -6.02 5.55
CA SER A 192 -4.40 -5.27 5.42
C SER A 192 -3.19 -6.18 5.60
N LYS A 193 -3.17 -7.02 6.65
CA LYS A 193 -2.11 -8.00 6.88
C LYS A 193 -1.95 -8.92 5.67
N SER A 194 -3.03 -9.58 5.28
CA SER A 194 -2.98 -10.59 4.22
C SER A 194 -2.68 -10.00 2.84
N GLY A 195 -3.17 -8.80 2.52
CA GLY A 195 -2.90 -8.13 1.25
C GLY A 195 -1.42 -7.71 1.15
N TRP A 196 -0.89 -7.07 2.19
CA TRP A 196 0.50 -6.60 2.18
C TRP A 196 1.52 -7.74 2.32
N SER A 197 1.22 -8.78 3.09
CA SER A 197 2.07 -9.98 3.15
C SER A 197 2.13 -10.70 1.80
N TYR A 198 1.06 -10.64 1.00
CA TYR A 198 1.08 -11.17 -0.36
C TYR A 198 1.87 -10.26 -1.32
N VAL A 199 1.64 -8.95 -1.29
CA VAL A 199 2.30 -7.99 -2.20
C VAL A 199 3.81 -7.90 -1.95
N LEU A 200 4.23 -7.71 -0.71
CA LEU A 200 5.64 -7.53 -0.36
C LEU A 200 6.30 -8.87 -0.01
N GLY A 201 5.61 -9.75 0.73
CA GLY A 201 6.17 -11.02 1.17
C GLY A 201 6.35 -12.07 0.07
N LYS A 202 5.80 -11.83 -1.14
CA LYS A 202 6.04 -12.64 -2.34
C LYS A 202 6.85 -11.90 -3.41
N ALA A 203 7.32 -10.69 -3.11
CA ALA A 203 8.26 -10.00 -3.96
C ALA A 203 9.68 -10.52 -3.69
N ARG A 204 10.53 -10.48 -4.73
CA ARG A 204 11.95 -10.80 -4.66
C ARG A 204 12.74 -9.64 -5.21
N PHE A 205 13.91 -9.42 -4.65
CA PHE A 205 14.87 -8.44 -5.16
C PHE A 205 16.22 -9.12 -5.38
N ALA A 206 16.79 -8.96 -6.57
CA ALA A 206 18.09 -9.54 -6.92
C ALA A 206 18.20 -11.06 -6.69
N GLY A 207 17.09 -11.81 -6.82
CA GLY A 207 17.03 -13.25 -6.57
C GLY A 207 16.81 -13.65 -5.11
N ARG A 208 16.68 -12.70 -4.18
CA ARG A 208 16.44 -12.96 -2.76
C ARG A 208 15.02 -12.61 -2.35
N ASP A 209 14.49 -13.35 -1.39
CA ASP A 209 13.11 -13.19 -0.93
C ASP A 209 12.98 -11.99 0.01
N ILE A 210 11.79 -11.36 -0.03
CA ILE A 210 11.41 -10.30 0.88
C ILE A 210 10.45 -10.88 1.90
N ALA A 211 10.80 -10.78 3.18
CA ALA A 211 9.93 -11.18 4.27
C ALA A 211 9.05 -9.98 4.68
N CYS A 212 7.74 -10.19 4.78
CA CYS A 212 6.80 -9.19 5.26
C CYS A 212 5.69 -9.87 6.07
N ASP A 213 5.83 -9.84 7.40
CA ASP A 213 4.81 -10.31 8.33
C ASP A 213 4.43 -9.19 9.30
N PRO A 214 3.47 -8.32 8.94
CA PRO A 214 3.06 -7.24 9.81
C PRO A 214 2.31 -7.79 11.03
N ASP A 215 2.67 -7.26 12.19
CA ASP A 215 2.05 -7.60 13.46
C ASP A 215 0.58 -7.13 13.49
N LEU A 216 -0.31 -8.07 13.81
CA LEU A 216 -1.75 -7.85 13.78
C LEU A 216 -2.19 -6.87 14.88
N ASP A 217 -1.57 -6.93 16.07
CA ASP A 217 -1.87 -6.00 17.16
C ASP A 217 -1.59 -4.55 16.74
N LYS A 218 -0.43 -4.32 16.13
CA LYS A 218 -0.05 -3.00 15.62
C LYS A 218 -1.01 -2.50 14.54
N LEU A 219 -1.57 -3.38 13.72
CA LEU A 219 -2.58 -3.04 12.71
C LEU A 219 -3.94 -2.70 13.35
N PHE A 220 -4.39 -3.43 14.36
CA PHE A 220 -5.62 -3.10 15.11
C PHE A 220 -5.53 -1.73 15.78
N ARG A 221 -4.36 -1.38 16.35
CA ARG A 221 -4.13 -0.03 16.89
C ARG A 221 -4.25 1.09 15.85
N GLN A 222 -4.13 0.78 14.55
CA GLN A 222 -4.33 1.77 13.49
C GLN A 222 -5.82 2.11 13.27
N LEU A 223 -6.73 1.25 13.71
CA LEU A 223 -8.18 1.46 13.57
C LEU A 223 -8.67 2.56 14.51
N GLY A 224 -8.06 2.72 15.70
CA GLY A 224 -8.49 3.70 16.71
C GLY A 224 -8.63 5.13 16.18
N PRO A 225 -7.58 5.72 15.56
CA PRO A 225 -7.70 7.07 15.00
C PRO A 225 -8.71 7.18 13.85
N ALA A 226 -8.93 6.12 13.07
CA ALA A 226 -9.95 6.11 12.03
C ALA A 226 -11.37 6.11 12.63
N ILE A 227 -11.60 5.31 13.68
CA ILE A 227 -12.86 5.30 14.44
C ILE A 227 -13.11 6.66 15.07
N LEU A 228 -12.10 7.30 15.66
CA LEU A 228 -12.24 8.63 16.26
C LEU A 228 -12.70 9.69 15.24
N VAL A 229 -12.21 9.62 14.00
CA VAL A 229 -12.69 10.52 12.92
C VAL A 229 -14.14 10.25 12.57
N ILE A 230 -14.54 8.97 12.46
CA ILE A 230 -15.94 8.60 12.17
C ILE A 230 -16.86 9.05 13.31
N VAL A 231 -16.54 8.71 14.55
CA VAL A 231 -17.33 9.06 15.74
C VAL A 231 -17.38 10.58 15.92
N GLY A 232 -16.24 11.26 15.84
CA GLY A 232 -16.19 12.73 15.91
C GLY A 232 -17.04 13.37 14.80
N GLY A 233 -17.03 12.79 13.60
CA GLY A 233 -17.88 13.23 12.50
C GLY A 233 -19.37 13.04 12.74
N ILE A 234 -19.77 11.90 13.29
CA ILE A 234 -21.17 11.63 13.66
C ILE A 234 -21.63 12.60 14.74
N VAL A 235 -20.82 12.83 15.78
CA VAL A 235 -21.14 13.79 16.85
C VAL A 235 -21.32 15.19 16.29
N LEU A 236 -20.44 15.65 15.40
CA LEU A 236 -20.57 16.94 14.74
C LEU A 236 -21.81 17.02 13.85
N ALA A 237 -22.15 15.94 13.13
CA ALA A 237 -23.35 15.89 12.30
C ALA A 237 -24.63 15.98 13.15
N VAL A 238 -24.71 15.23 14.25
CA VAL A 238 -25.84 15.28 15.19
C VAL A 238 -25.95 16.66 15.83
N ALA A 239 -24.84 17.26 16.25
CA ALA A 239 -24.82 18.62 16.80
C ALA A 239 -25.31 19.65 15.77
N ALA A 240 -24.88 19.54 14.50
CA ALA A 240 -25.32 20.42 13.43
C ALA A 240 -26.83 20.29 13.17
N VAL A 241 -27.37 19.07 13.16
CA VAL A 241 -28.82 18.84 13.04
C VAL A 241 -29.57 19.44 14.23
N GLY A 242 -29.07 19.26 15.46
CA GLY A 242 -29.66 19.86 16.67
C GLY A 242 -29.68 21.40 16.62
N VAL A 243 -28.59 22.03 16.18
CA VAL A 243 -28.52 23.49 16.00
C VAL A 243 -29.51 23.96 14.94
N LEU A 244 -29.61 23.27 13.80
CA LEU A 244 -30.57 23.62 12.75
C LEU A 244 -32.02 23.51 13.25
N ALA A 245 -32.35 22.49 14.04
CA ALA A 245 -33.67 22.32 14.63
C ALA A 245 -34.04 23.48 15.58
N VAL A 246 -33.08 23.95 16.40
CA VAL A 246 -33.30 25.06 17.35
C VAL A 246 -33.30 26.43 16.65
N ALA A 247 -32.52 26.61 15.59
CA ALA A 247 -32.38 27.88 14.86
C ALA A 247 -33.58 28.26 13.98
N GLY A 248 -34.75 27.63 14.19
CA GLY A 248 -35.98 27.97 13.48
C GLY A 248 -36.15 27.31 12.11
N ALA A 249 -35.36 26.27 11.78
CA ALA A 249 -35.63 25.41 10.62
C ALA A 249 -36.80 24.44 10.87
N GLY A 250 -37.77 24.83 11.71
CA GLY A 250 -38.93 24.01 12.10
C GLY A 250 -39.76 23.55 10.90
N GLY A 251 -39.84 24.34 9.82
CA GLY A 251 -40.54 23.94 8.59
C GLY A 251 -39.90 22.75 7.86
N VAL A 252 -38.59 22.55 7.96
CA VAL A 252 -37.92 21.35 7.40
C VAL A 252 -38.22 20.13 8.25
N PHE A 253 -38.23 20.31 9.58
CA PHE A 253 -38.54 19.24 10.53
C PHE A 253 -40.02 18.83 10.45
N ASP A 254 -40.96 19.77 10.47
CA ASP A 254 -42.39 19.53 10.28
C ASP A 254 -42.67 18.90 8.92
N GLY A 255 -42.00 19.37 7.86
CA GLY A 255 -42.09 18.77 6.52
C GLY A 255 -41.62 17.31 6.49
N LEU A 256 -40.52 16.98 7.17
CA LEU A 256 -40.05 15.60 7.34
C LEU A 256 -41.04 14.75 8.12
N THR A 257 -41.53 15.27 9.25
CA THR A 257 -42.43 14.53 10.14
C THR A 257 -43.77 14.27 9.44
N GLY A 258 -44.27 15.25 8.68
CA GLY A 258 -45.44 15.11 7.82
C GLY A 258 -45.23 14.10 6.68
N ALA A 259 -44.07 14.11 6.02
CA ALA A 259 -43.74 13.16 4.96
C ALA A 259 -43.62 11.71 5.45
N LEU A 260 -43.01 11.49 6.63
CA LEU A 260 -42.87 10.16 7.24
C LEU A 260 -44.20 9.59 7.75
N ASN A 261 -45.10 10.45 8.25
CA ASN A 261 -46.40 10.06 8.78
C ASN A 261 -47.49 9.95 7.70
N GLY A 262 -47.13 10.08 6.41
CA GLY A 262 -48.07 9.92 5.29
C GLY A 262 -49.08 11.06 5.16
N GLY A 263 -48.69 12.30 5.48
CA GLY A 263 -49.57 13.46 5.32
C GLY A 263 -50.03 13.68 3.86
N ASP A 264 -51.23 14.26 3.69
CA ASP A 264 -51.92 14.54 2.41
C ASP A 264 -51.17 15.50 1.44
N GLY A 265 -49.89 15.78 1.68
CA GLY A 265 -49.07 16.65 0.85
C GLY A 265 -48.69 16.01 -0.49
N ASP A 266 -48.28 16.86 -1.44
CA ASP A 266 -47.78 16.43 -2.75
C ASP A 266 -46.67 15.37 -2.59
N SER A 267 -47.00 14.13 -2.94
CA SER A 267 -46.12 12.95 -2.82
C SER A 267 -44.76 13.15 -3.50
N THR A 268 -44.70 14.01 -4.52
CA THR A 268 -43.44 14.33 -5.22
C THR A 268 -42.54 15.24 -4.39
N ALA A 269 -43.09 16.26 -3.74
CA ALA A 269 -42.34 17.16 -2.87
C ALA A 269 -41.81 16.42 -1.64
N ALA A 270 -42.63 15.54 -1.03
CA ALA A 270 -42.21 14.68 0.07
C ALA A 270 -41.04 13.76 -0.32
N ALA A 271 -41.11 13.11 -1.49
CA ALA A 271 -40.04 12.26 -2.00
C ALA A 271 -38.73 13.03 -2.26
N LEU A 272 -38.80 14.23 -2.84
CA LEU A 272 -37.64 15.09 -3.09
C LEU A 272 -36.98 15.55 -1.78
N LEU A 273 -37.77 15.88 -0.76
CA LEU A 273 -37.25 16.24 0.57
C LEU A 273 -36.55 15.05 1.23
N ILE A 274 -37.15 13.86 1.22
CA ILE A 274 -36.52 12.64 1.76
C ILE A 274 -35.20 12.35 1.02
N ALA A 275 -35.20 12.41 -0.31
CA ALA A 275 -33.99 12.20 -1.11
C ALA A 275 -32.89 13.22 -0.76
N ALA A 276 -33.23 14.51 -0.67
CA ALA A 276 -32.29 15.56 -0.29
C ALA A 276 -31.69 15.32 1.10
N MET A 277 -32.48 14.86 2.06
CA MET A 277 -32.01 14.53 3.41
C MET A 277 -31.11 13.29 3.44
N VAL A 278 -31.47 12.24 2.69
CA VAL A 278 -30.62 11.06 2.53
C VAL A 278 -29.27 11.45 1.96
N TYR A 279 -29.21 12.27 0.90
CA TYR A 279 -27.93 12.75 0.36
C TYR A 279 -27.19 13.68 1.33
N PHE A 280 -27.91 14.54 2.05
CA PHE A 280 -27.34 15.44 3.05
C PHE A 280 -26.67 14.67 4.21
N ALA A 281 -27.19 13.51 4.60
CA ALA A 281 -26.57 12.64 5.59
C ALA A 281 -25.48 11.72 4.99
N LEU A 282 -25.77 11.12 3.84
CA LEU A 282 -24.91 10.12 3.20
C LEU A 282 -23.60 10.71 2.69
N ILE A 283 -23.62 11.90 2.07
CA ILE A 283 -22.41 12.51 1.51
C ILE A 283 -21.37 12.81 2.60
N PRO A 284 -21.69 13.53 3.70
CA PRO A 284 -20.76 13.73 4.80
C PRO A 284 -20.30 12.42 5.44
N PHE A 285 -21.18 11.42 5.56
CA PHE A 285 -20.81 10.11 6.08
C PHE A 285 -19.78 9.41 5.19
N LEU A 286 -19.99 9.36 3.87
CA LEU A 286 -19.04 8.80 2.92
C LEU A 286 -17.71 9.58 2.89
N LEU A 287 -17.76 10.91 3.04
CA LEU A 287 -16.57 11.74 3.17
C LEU A 287 -15.80 11.40 4.45
N MET A 288 -16.47 11.28 5.59
CA MET A 288 -15.86 10.86 6.86
C MET A 288 -15.21 9.48 6.74
N PHE A 289 -15.91 8.52 6.11
CA PHE A 289 -15.38 7.19 5.85
C PHE A 289 -14.12 7.23 4.94
N ALA A 290 -14.13 8.07 3.91
CA ALA A 290 -12.97 8.27 3.04
C ALA A 290 -11.77 8.89 3.81
N LEU A 291 -12.00 9.90 4.64
CA LEU A 291 -10.97 10.52 5.48
C LEU A 291 -10.39 9.52 6.50
N ALA A 292 -11.26 8.75 7.16
CA ALA A 292 -10.86 7.68 8.07
C ALA A 292 -10.01 6.61 7.35
N GLY A 293 -10.39 6.24 6.12
CA GLY A 293 -9.63 5.34 5.27
C GLY A 293 -8.24 5.87 4.93
N LEU A 294 -8.06 7.18 4.69
CA LEU A 294 -6.75 7.79 4.45
C LEU A 294 -5.85 7.73 5.69
N ILE A 295 -6.40 8.01 6.87
CA ILE A 295 -5.67 7.94 8.15
C ILE A 295 -5.24 6.49 8.43
N TYR A 296 -6.16 5.54 8.25
CA TYR A 296 -5.90 4.12 8.42
C TYR A 296 -4.80 3.66 7.46
N ARG A 297 -4.90 4.01 6.17
CA ARG A 297 -3.92 3.67 5.14
C ARG A 297 -2.50 4.17 5.47
N ALA A 298 -2.38 5.40 5.99
CA ALA A 298 -1.09 5.94 6.43
C ALA A 298 -0.48 5.14 7.59
N GLY A 299 -1.30 4.76 8.58
CA GLY A 299 -0.87 3.95 9.71
C GLY A 299 -0.45 2.53 9.29
N VAL A 300 -1.26 1.87 8.46
CA VAL A 300 -0.97 0.53 7.91
C VAL A 300 0.35 0.53 7.16
N ARG A 301 0.62 1.56 6.34
CA ARG A 301 1.90 1.68 5.62
C ARG A 301 3.09 1.67 6.56
N ASN A 302 3.03 2.41 7.67
CA ASN A 302 4.12 2.43 8.65
C ASN A 302 4.33 1.05 9.28
N VAL A 303 3.26 0.37 9.69
CA VAL A 303 3.36 -0.97 10.30
C VAL A 303 3.96 -1.97 9.31
N VAL A 304 3.47 -1.97 8.07
CA VAL A 304 3.88 -2.91 7.02
C VAL A 304 5.33 -2.68 6.61
N PHE A 305 5.72 -1.44 6.28
CA PHE A 305 7.09 -1.17 5.84
C PHE A 305 8.08 -1.47 6.96
N ASN A 306 7.77 -1.09 8.21
CA ASN A 306 8.65 -1.39 9.35
C ASN A 306 8.73 -2.89 9.70
N ALA A 307 7.85 -3.73 9.13
CA ALA A 307 7.86 -5.18 9.26
C ALA A 307 8.43 -5.89 8.01
N THR A 308 8.92 -5.12 7.02
CA THR A 308 9.46 -5.67 5.77
C THR A 308 10.97 -5.75 5.83
N VAL A 309 11.52 -6.93 5.59
CA VAL A 309 12.96 -7.23 5.63
C VAL A 309 13.40 -7.89 4.32
N PHE A 310 14.40 -7.33 3.65
CA PHE A 310 15.08 -7.93 2.51
C PHE A 310 16.22 -8.81 3.02
N ASP A 311 16.29 -10.05 2.51
CA ASP A 311 17.47 -10.91 2.70
C ASP A 311 17.87 -11.14 4.19
N GLY A 312 16.91 -10.97 5.10
CA GLY A 312 17.13 -11.03 6.55
C GLY A 312 18.02 -9.93 7.13
N ARG A 313 18.51 -8.97 6.33
CA ARG A 313 19.56 -8.00 6.74
C ARG A 313 19.18 -6.53 6.52
N HIS A 314 18.35 -6.22 5.53
CA HIS A 314 17.97 -4.84 5.24
C HIS A 314 16.50 -4.63 5.56
N MET A 315 16.16 -3.58 6.32
CA MET A 315 14.79 -3.33 6.76
C MET A 315 14.23 -2.10 6.06
N LEU A 316 13.00 -2.19 5.53
CA LEU A 316 12.27 -1.00 5.14
C LEU A 316 11.83 -0.22 6.36
N HIS A 317 11.71 1.10 6.17
CA HIS A 317 11.19 1.99 7.17
C HIS A 317 10.21 2.97 6.56
N SER A 318 9.12 3.24 7.29
CA SER A 318 8.16 4.28 6.97
C SER A 318 7.76 5.04 8.22
N SER A 319 7.81 6.37 8.12
CA SER A 319 7.48 7.32 9.19
C SER A 319 6.43 8.34 8.73
N VAL A 320 5.43 7.88 7.97
CA VAL A 320 4.37 8.74 7.43
C VAL A 320 3.55 9.33 8.57
N ASN A 321 3.57 10.66 8.68
CA ASN A 321 2.68 11.39 9.58
C ASN A 321 1.25 11.42 8.98
N ARG A 322 0.27 10.91 9.72
CA ARG A 322 -1.11 10.72 9.24
C ARG A 322 -1.81 12.04 8.95
N TRP A 323 -1.65 13.05 9.80
CA TRP A 323 -2.29 14.35 9.64
C TRP A 323 -1.68 15.13 8.48
N ARG A 324 -0.35 15.06 8.32
CA ARG A 324 0.33 15.64 7.15
C ARG A 324 -0.06 14.92 5.86
N TYR A 325 -0.16 13.59 5.88
CA TYR A 325 -0.65 12.80 4.74
C TYR A 325 -2.08 13.18 4.37
N LEU A 326 -2.98 13.27 5.36
CA LEU A 326 -4.36 13.67 5.17
C LEU A 326 -4.46 15.08 4.60
N GLY A 327 -3.75 16.05 5.17
CA GLY A 327 -3.72 17.42 4.69
C GLY A 327 -3.22 17.53 3.25
N ILE A 328 -2.16 16.79 2.89
CA ILE A 328 -1.66 16.74 1.50
C ILE A 328 -2.70 16.08 0.58
N ALA A 329 -3.30 14.96 0.98
CA ALA A 329 -4.30 14.25 0.17
C ALA A 329 -5.54 15.11 -0.10
N VAL A 330 -6.10 15.74 0.93
CA VAL A 330 -7.28 16.62 0.84
C VAL A 330 -6.97 17.84 -0.01
N THR A 331 -5.87 18.55 0.27
CA THR A 331 -5.51 19.74 -0.53
C THR A 331 -5.20 19.37 -1.98
N ASN A 332 -4.53 18.25 -2.24
CA ASN A 332 -4.31 17.76 -3.60
C ASN A 332 -5.62 17.43 -4.33
N PHE A 333 -6.58 16.81 -3.65
CA PHE A 333 -7.89 16.51 -4.20
C PHE A 333 -8.64 17.81 -4.53
N LEU A 334 -8.75 18.74 -3.58
CA LEU A 334 -9.41 20.03 -3.78
C LEU A 334 -8.76 20.82 -4.91
N SER A 335 -7.41 20.93 -4.93
CA SER A 335 -6.71 21.61 -6.01
C SER A 335 -7.00 20.97 -7.36
N THR A 336 -7.05 19.63 -7.44
CA THR A 336 -7.39 18.92 -8.67
C THR A 336 -8.82 19.20 -9.11
N VAL A 337 -9.79 19.19 -8.21
CA VAL A 337 -11.20 19.43 -8.53
C VAL A 337 -11.41 20.88 -8.98
N PHE A 338 -10.94 21.86 -8.20
CA PHE A 338 -11.12 23.28 -8.51
C PHE A 338 -10.33 23.75 -9.73
N SER A 339 -9.26 23.05 -10.12
CA SER A 339 -8.52 23.33 -11.36
C SER A 339 -9.04 22.55 -12.58
N PHE A 340 -10.20 21.87 -12.49
CA PHE A 340 -10.70 20.95 -13.52
C PHE A 340 -9.66 19.93 -14.00
N GLY A 341 -8.86 19.41 -13.06
CA GLY A 341 -7.83 18.39 -13.30
C GLY A 341 -6.43 18.93 -13.62
N LEU A 342 -6.26 20.21 -13.97
CA LEU A 342 -4.96 20.79 -14.34
C LEU A 342 -3.88 20.72 -13.25
N ALA A 343 -4.26 20.74 -11.98
CA ALA A 343 -3.35 20.63 -10.84
C ALA A 343 -2.92 19.19 -10.51
N ARG A 344 -3.41 18.17 -11.24
CA ARG A 344 -3.01 16.76 -11.02
C ARG A 344 -1.50 16.53 -11.04
N PRO A 345 -0.71 17.10 -11.98
CA PRO A 345 0.73 16.91 -12.01
C PRO A 345 1.44 17.46 -10.76
N TRP A 346 1.04 18.66 -10.34
CA TRP A 346 1.53 19.26 -9.10
C TRP A 346 1.20 18.40 -7.87
N ALA A 347 -0.05 17.96 -7.75
CA ALA A 347 -0.50 17.09 -6.68
C ALA A 347 0.28 15.76 -6.63
N ALA A 348 0.51 15.14 -7.80
CA ALA A 348 1.24 13.88 -7.91
C ALA A 348 2.70 14.03 -7.46
N VAL A 349 3.40 15.07 -7.92
CA VAL A 349 4.79 15.33 -7.52
C VAL A 349 4.90 15.68 -6.03
N ARG A 350 3.99 16.50 -5.50
CA ARG A 350 3.94 16.83 -4.06
C ARG A 350 3.75 15.59 -3.21
N MET A 351 2.86 14.67 -3.61
CA MET A 351 2.65 13.41 -2.92
C MET A 351 3.88 12.51 -3.04
N ALA A 352 4.51 12.41 -4.21
CA ALA A 352 5.72 11.61 -4.40
C ALA A 352 6.87 12.09 -3.49
N LYS A 353 7.11 13.41 -3.42
CA LYS A 353 8.09 14.01 -2.50
C LYS A 353 7.81 13.69 -1.04
N PHE A 354 6.55 13.82 -0.61
CA PHE A 354 6.15 13.49 0.75
C PHE A 354 6.35 12.01 1.08
N MET A 355 5.96 11.12 0.17
CA MET A 355 6.07 9.68 0.38
C MET A 355 7.53 9.22 0.37
N ALA A 356 8.38 9.76 -0.50
CA ALA A 356 9.82 9.48 -0.52
C ALA A 356 10.49 9.93 0.78
N ALA A 357 10.27 11.17 1.22
CA ALA A 357 10.86 11.70 2.45
C ALA A 357 10.45 10.94 3.72
N ALA A 358 9.33 10.22 3.68
CA ALA A 358 8.84 9.38 4.78
C ALA A 358 9.24 7.89 4.64
N THR A 359 10.11 7.54 3.68
CA THR A 359 10.57 6.17 3.41
C THR A 359 12.08 6.08 3.51
N ALA A 360 12.60 5.03 4.15
CA ALA A 360 14.03 4.75 4.23
C ALA A 360 14.30 3.24 4.19
N ILE A 361 15.56 2.88 3.96
CA ILE A 361 16.09 1.52 4.12
C ILE A 361 17.19 1.55 5.17
N TYR A 362 17.10 0.70 6.18
CA TYR A 362 18.20 0.42 7.08
C TYR A 362 18.99 -0.75 6.52
N ALA A 363 20.22 -0.51 6.09
CA ALA A 363 21.07 -1.54 5.52
C ALA A 363 22.14 -1.98 6.52
N ALA A 364 22.19 -3.28 6.85
CA ALA A 364 23.32 -3.86 7.55
C ALA A 364 24.49 -4.05 6.56
N GLY A 365 25.51 -3.20 6.65
CA GLY A 365 26.64 -3.16 5.70
C GLY A 365 26.36 -2.34 4.44
N GLY A 366 27.36 -2.23 3.56
CA GLY A 366 27.25 -1.46 2.32
C GLY A 366 26.27 -2.10 1.33
N LEU A 367 25.36 -1.29 0.75
CA LEU A 367 24.47 -1.71 -0.35
C LEU A 367 25.24 -2.03 -1.64
N ASP A 368 26.55 -1.80 -1.67
CA ASP A 368 27.43 -2.03 -2.81
C ASP A 368 27.72 -3.52 -3.04
N HIS A 369 27.42 -4.40 -2.08
CA HIS A 369 27.49 -5.85 -2.31
C HIS A 369 26.49 -6.31 -3.39
N TYR A 370 25.40 -5.57 -3.64
CA TYR A 370 24.51 -5.84 -4.78
C TYR A 370 25.13 -5.44 -6.12
N VAL A 371 26.19 -4.63 -6.13
CA VAL A 371 26.98 -4.26 -7.31
C VAL A 371 28.11 -5.28 -7.55
N ALA A 372 28.60 -5.95 -6.49
CA ALA A 372 29.80 -6.78 -6.54
C ALA A 372 29.60 -8.27 -6.93
N ILE A 373 28.37 -8.76 -7.09
CA ILE A 373 28.10 -10.18 -7.45
C ILE A 373 28.39 -10.49 -8.94
N GLU A 374 28.69 -9.48 -9.75
CA GLU A 374 28.94 -9.64 -11.20
C GLU A 374 30.32 -10.24 -11.53
N LEU A 375 31.24 -10.34 -10.56
CA LEU A 375 32.58 -10.88 -10.79
C LEU A 375 32.75 -12.36 -10.43
N ASP A 376 31.82 -12.96 -9.67
CA ASP A 376 31.99 -14.34 -9.16
C ASP A 376 30.97 -15.33 -9.75
N GLU A 377 29.75 -14.88 -10.05
CA GLU A 377 28.76 -15.69 -10.77
C GLU A 377 28.82 -15.37 -12.27
N GLY A 378 29.70 -16.07 -13.00
CA GLY A 378 29.85 -16.02 -14.47
C GLY A 378 28.61 -16.40 -15.30
N LEU A 379 27.44 -15.90 -14.92
CA LEU A 379 26.16 -15.99 -15.63
C LEU A 379 26.03 -14.82 -16.61
N ALA A 380 26.99 -14.72 -17.53
CA ALA A 380 26.76 -14.06 -18.81
C ALA A 380 25.92 -15.00 -19.69
N ALA A 381 24.63 -15.15 -19.37
CA ALA A 381 23.66 -15.71 -20.29
C ALA A 381 22.99 -14.54 -21.05
N PRO A 382 23.14 -14.44 -22.39
CA PRO A 382 22.56 -13.34 -23.14
C PRO A 382 21.04 -13.43 -23.05
N ALA A 383 20.43 -12.40 -22.46
CA ALA A 383 19.00 -12.27 -22.20
C ALA A 383 18.16 -11.98 -23.47
N GLU A 384 18.53 -12.58 -24.61
CA GLU A 384 18.00 -12.23 -25.92
C GLU A 384 17.09 -13.29 -26.57
N TYR A 385 16.86 -14.45 -25.96
CA TYR A 385 16.00 -15.49 -26.54
C TYR A 385 15.08 -16.19 -25.53
N LEU A 386 14.12 -15.46 -24.96
CA LEU A 386 12.88 -16.04 -24.40
C LEU A 386 11.72 -15.02 -24.57
N ASP A 387 11.53 -14.53 -25.79
CA ASP A 387 10.35 -13.75 -26.21
C ASP A 387 9.50 -14.67 -27.11
N VAL A 388 8.89 -15.70 -26.51
CA VAL A 388 7.86 -16.52 -27.16
C VAL A 388 6.68 -16.68 -26.20
N GLU A 389 5.64 -15.92 -26.54
CA GLU A 389 4.22 -16.13 -26.25
C GLU A 389 3.78 -16.32 -24.79
N GLY A 390 3.03 -15.32 -24.32
CA GLY A 390 2.15 -15.45 -23.17
C GLY A 390 1.28 -14.22 -23.03
N PHE A 391 0.17 -14.15 -23.79
CA PHE A 391 -0.89 -13.14 -23.72
C PHE A 391 -1.06 -12.55 -22.32
N ASP A 392 -0.72 -11.26 -22.16
CA ASP A 392 -0.65 -10.56 -20.87
C ASP A 392 -1.71 -9.45 -20.77
N PHE A 393 -2.67 -9.65 -19.85
CA PHE A 393 -3.70 -8.66 -19.50
C PHE A 393 -3.23 -7.82 -18.32
N GLY A 394 -2.63 -6.67 -18.62
CA GLY A 394 -2.26 -5.66 -17.63
C GLY A 394 -3.37 -4.64 -17.40
N PHE A 395 -3.87 -4.53 -16.16
CA PHE A 395 -4.67 -3.39 -15.70
C PHE A 395 -3.77 -2.20 -15.31
#